data_AF-A0A423VK71-F1
#
_entry.id   AF-A0A423VK71-F1
#
_cell.length_a   1.000
_cell.length_b   1.000
_cell.length_c   1.000
_cell.angle_alpha   90.00
_cell.angle_beta   90.00
_cell.angle_gamma   90.00
#
_symmetry.space_group_name_H-M   'P 1'
#
loop_
_entity.id
_entity.type
_entity.pdbx_description
1 polymer ?
#
loop_
_entity_poly.entity_id
_entity_poly.type
_entity_poly.pdbx_seq_one_letter_code
_entity_poly.pdbx_strand_id
1 'polypeptide(L)'
;MISRLASATAVMLTASSLAAAQTYSACNPLKETGCPADPAVGTTQTIDFTKGESDFFTPAIGTHVTYDPTLGAVFTINSVSDAPTFTSKDYILFGKVDVTVRASLGTGIVTSFVLQSDDLDEIDWEWLGGDDTQVQTNYFSKGDTTTYDRGGFSGVYEPQTEFHTYTIDWNADRVNWIVDGAIVRTLTYADAKNGASYPQTPMQIKLGTWCAGGPDTAAGTVEWAGGYTDFSKAPFNGYYQSVTIQDYMNGASAAKQYVYGDKTGTYESIKVETETTDESSGSDPSSSQSASSAATSPTATSVAATSPAATSSDATTSIGSQAVGSTASTLSTVTSSASFKSSVTSGITLATGAPVNNAGSVTNGAGSDSSSDAVSSGSATSSSSSSRATSAVVSSGNKSAVNFAFLGAVLFAFLSL
;
A
#
# COMPACT_ATOMS: atom_id res chain seq x y z
N MET A 1 -3.59 -19.90 36.80
CA MET A 1 -3.96 -19.36 35.47
C MET A 1 -4.41 -17.93 35.68
N ILE A 2 -3.66 -16.94 35.18
CA ILE A 2 -4.03 -15.53 35.25
C ILE A 2 -4.00 -15.03 33.80
N SER A 3 -5.16 -14.67 33.27
CA SER A 3 -5.34 -14.19 31.90
C SER A 3 -4.73 -12.81 31.75
N ARG A 4 -3.76 -12.67 30.84
CA ARG A 4 -3.34 -11.36 30.36
C ARG A 4 -4.40 -10.84 29.39
N LEU A 5 -5.09 -9.76 29.75
CA LEU A 5 -5.73 -8.93 28.74
C LEU A 5 -4.62 -8.20 27.98
N ALA A 6 -4.50 -8.46 26.69
CA ALA A 6 -3.74 -7.59 25.80
C ALA A 6 -4.54 -6.30 25.62
N SER A 7 -3.98 -5.17 26.04
CA SER A 7 -4.59 -3.87 25.82
C SER A 7 -4.40 -3.48 24.37
N ALA A 8 -5.47 -3.43 23.59
CA ALA A 8 -5.46 -2.89 22.24
C ALA A 8 -5.36 -1.37 22.30
N THR A 9 -4.12 -0.86 22.37
CA THR A 9 -3.86 0.58 22.26
C THR A 9 -4.06 1.00 20.81
N ALA A 10 -5.18 1.65 20.50
CA ALA A 10 -5.38 2.27 19.20
C ALA A 10 -4.41 3.47 19.06
N VAL A 11 -3.26 3.23 18.43
CA VAL A 11 -2.32 4.30 18.07
C VAL A 11 -2.95 5.06 16.90
N MET A 12 -3.46 6.25 17.21
CA MET A 12 -3.95 7.18 16.19
C MET A 12 -2.72 7.78 15.51
N LEU A 13 -2.29 7.19 14.39
CA LEU A 13 -1.31 7.84 13.52
C LEU A 13 -1.89 9.20 13.12
N THR A 14 -1.13 10.27 13.33
CA THR A 14 -1.39 11.55 12.66
C THR A 14 -0.47 11.58 11.47
N ALA A 15 -1.03 11.50 10.25
CA ALA A 15 -0.25 11.55 9.02
C ALA A 15 0.73 12.73 9.08
N SER A 16 2.02 12.42 9.03
CA SER A 16 3.07 13.42 9.11
C SER A 16 3.00 14.35 7.91
N SER A 17 3.44 15.60 8.06
CA SER A 17 3.41 16.60 6.98
C SER A 17 4.22 16.18 5.75
N LEU A 18 5.19 15.28 5.89
CA LEU A 18 5.91 14.67 4.76
C LEU A 18 5.11 13.55 4.07
N ALA A 19 4.36 12.72 4.80
CA ALA A 19 3.45 11.76 4.17
C ALA A 19 2.33 12.50 3.42
N ALA A 20 1.77 13.56 4.03
CA ALA A 20 0.80 14.45 3.39
C ALA A 20 1.36 15.23 2.18
N ALA A 21 2.68 15.27 1.97
CA ALA A 21 3.29 15.82 0.75
C ALA A 21 3.25 14.83 -0.43
N GLN A 22 3.14 13.52 -0.15
CA GLN A 22 2.91 12.49 -1.16
C GLN A 22 1.40 12.29 -1.41
N THR A 23 0.61 12.29 -0.34
CA THR A 23 -0.83 11.97 -0.36
C THR A 23 -1.73 13.21 -0.26
N TYR A 24 -1.85 13.95 -1.37
CA TYR A 24 -2.75 15.11 -1.48
C TYR A 24 -3.49 15.15 -2.82
N SER A 25 -4.59 15.90 -2.83
CA SER A 25 -5.39 16.25 -4.01
C SER A 25 -5.39 17.77 -4.22
N ALA A 26 -5.24 18.20 -5.47
CA ALA A 26 -5.26 19.62 -5.84
C ALA A 26 -6.69 20.17 -5.99
N CYS A 27 -7.65 19.32 -6.37
CA CYS A 27 -9.08 19.63 -6.39
C CYS A 27 -9.85 18.36 -6.00
N ASN A 28 -10.45 18.32 -4.82
CA ASN A 28 -11.14 17.09 -4.38
C ASN A 28 -12.58 17.08 -4.92
N PRO A 29 -12.95 16.17 -5.85
CA PRO A 29 -14.23 16.24 -6.58
C PRO A 29 -15.46 16.02 -5.70
N LEU A 30 -15.32 15.39 -4.53
CA LEU A 30 -16.41 15.24 -3.56
C LEU A 30 -16.72 16.59 -2.88
N LYS A 31 -15.68 17.40 -2.62
CA LYS A 31 -15.77 18.66 -1.87
C LYS A 31 -16.02 19.85 -2.80
N GLU A 32 -15.37 19.88 -3.95
CA GLU A 32 -15.28 21.03 -4.85
C GLU A 32 -16.09 20.84 -6.14
N THR A 33 -16.06 21.79 -7.07
CA THR A 33 -16.80 21.72 -8.34
C THR A 33 -15.97 22.34 -9.45
N GLY A 34 -15.95 21.71 -10.63
CA GLY A 34 -15.10 22.17 -11.73
C GLY A 34 -13.65 21.74 -11.59
N CYS A 35 -13.38 20.63 -10.89
CA CYS A 35 -12.10 19.94 -11.01
C CYS A 35 -11.85 19.57 -12.48
N PRO A 36 -10.59 19.60 -12.95
CA PRO A 36 -10.25 19.20 -14.31
C PRO A 36 -10.61 17.73 -14.55
N ALA A 37 -10.63 17.33 -15.83
CA ALA A 37 -10.67 15.92 -16.18
C ALA A 37 -9.28 15.30 -15.96
N ASP A 38 -9.24 14.09 -15.43
CA ASP A 38 -8.01 13.34 -15.19
C ASP A 38 -7.53 12.77 -16.54
N PRO A 39 -6.38 13.18 -17.11
CA PRO A 39 -5.91 12.61 -18.37
C PRO A 39 -5.63 11.11 -18.19
N ALA A 40 -6.06 10.28 -19.15
CA ALA A 40 -5.98 8.84 -19.05
C ALA A 40 -4.69 8.30 -19.68
N VAL A 41 -4.09 7.27 -19.07
CA VAL A 41 -3.01 6.50 -19.70
C VAL A 41 -3.55 5.82 -20.97
N GLY A 42 -4.77 5.28 -20.91
CA GLY A 42 -5.55 4.83 -22.08
C GLY A 42 -4.97 3.64 -22.86
N THR A 43 -3.88 3.04 -22.39
CA THR A 43 -3.12 1.99 -23.07
C THR A 43 -2.22 1.22 -22.10
N THR A 44 -1.35 0.35 -22.63
CA THR A 44 -0.20 -0.19 -21.90
C THR A 44 1.05 0.65 -22.16
N GLN A 45 1.69 1.16 -21.12
CA GLN A 45 2.96 1.89 -21.18
C GLN A 45 4.03 1.21 -20.32
N THR A 46 5.29 1.25 -20.78
CA THR A 46 6.45 0.78 -20.01
C THR A 46 7.51 1.86 -19.95
N ILE A 47 7.93 2.19 -18.74
CA ILE A 47 8.98 3.13 -18.41
C ILE A 47 10.19 2.33 -17.93
N ASP A 48 11.34 2.51 -18.58
CA ASP A 48 12.62 1.90 -18.20
C ASP A 48 13.58 3.00 -17.74
N PHE A 49 13.70 3.19 -16.43
CA PHE A 49 14.52 4.25 -15.85
C PHE A 49 16.03 4.00 -16.02
N THR A 50 16.46 2.81 -16.44
CA THR A 50 17.87 2.58 -16.84
C THR A 50 18.22 3.32 -18.14
N LYS A 51 17.22 3.87 -18.86
CA LYS A 51 17.40 4.73 -20.03
C LYS A 51 17.39 6.23 -19.70
N GLY A 52 17.18 6.60 -18.43
CA GLY A 52 17.13 7.97 -17.95
C GLY A 52 15.73 8.43 -17.56
N GLU A 53 15.53 9.75 -17.63
CA GLU A 53 14.27 10.41 -17.30
C GLU A 53 13.14 10.04 -18.27
N SER A 54 11.90 10.09 -17.76
CA SER A 54 10.69 9.78 -18.51
C SER A 54 9.69 10.91 -18.41
N ASP A 55 9.23 11.39 -19.56
CA ASP A 55 8.16 12.39 -19.66
C ASP A 55 6.81 11.92 -19.09
N PHE A 56 6.65 10.64 -18.72
CA PHE A 56 5.43 10.13 -18.10
C PHE A 56 5.24 10.63 -16.66
N PHE A 57 6.34 10.90 -15.95
CA PHE A 57 6.33 11.36 -14.56
C PHE A 57 6.64 12.86 -14.45
N THR A 58 6.15 13.47 -13.37
CA THR A 58 6.51 14.82 -12.94
C THR A 58 7.20 14.72 -11.57
N PRO A 59 8.42 15.25 -11.40
CA PRO A 59 9.06 15.32 -10.09
C PRO A 59 8.37 16.36 -9.20
N ALA A 60 8.14 16.02 -7.93
CA ALA A 60 7.68 16.97 -6.93
C ALA A 60 8.74 18.07 -6.70
N ILE A 61 8.31 19.28 -6.31
CA ILE A 61 9.21 20.43 -6.13
C ILE A 61 10.33 20.08 -5.13
N GLY A 62 11.60 20.29 -5.54
CA GLY A 62 12.78 19.94 -4.75
C GLY A 62 13.26 18.49 -4.92
N THR A 63 12.55 17.65 -5.68
CA THR A 63 13.01 16.30 -6.05
C THR A 63 14.22 16.39 -6.96
N HIS A 64 15.31 15.76 -6.54
CA HIS A 64 16.50 15.54 -7.35
C HIS A 64 16.75 14.04 -7.47
N VAL A 65 16.56 13.49 -8.67
CA VAL A 65 16.77 12.07 -8.97
C VAL A 65 17.96 11.94 -9.94
N THR A 66 18.80 10.94 -9.72
CA THR A 66 19.84 10.54 -10.68
C THR A 66 19.46 9.21 -11.32
N TYR A 67 19.99 8.93 -12.51
CA TYR A 67 19.66 7.72 -13.27
C TYR A 67 20.91 6.89 -13.48
N ASP A 68 20.92 5.68 -12.91
CA ASP A 68 21.98 4.70 -13.09
C ASP A 68 21.59 3.73 -14.23
N PRO A 69 22.51 3.41 -15.17
CA PRO A 69 22.22 2.56 -16.33
C PRO A 69 21.94 1.08 -15.99
N THR A 70 21.99 0.70 -14.71
CA THR A 70 21.68 -0.65 -14.22
C THR A 70 20.62 -0.66 -13.12
N LEU A 71 20.63 0.33 -12.22
CA LEU A 71 19.73 0.42 -11.07
C LEU A 71 18.48 1.28 -11.35
N GLY A 72 18.48 2.06 -12.43
CA GLY A 72 17.39 2.97 -12.80
C GLY A 72 17.41 4.27 -12.01
N ALA A 73 16.23 4.78 -11.66
CA ALA A 73 16.06 6.04 -10.96
C ALA A 73 16.43 5.89 -9.47
N VAL A 74 17.39 6.71 -9.02
CA VAL A 74 17.93 6.70 -7.65
C VAL A 74 17.31 7.82 -6.82
N PHE A 75 16.59 7.44 -5.79
CA PHE A 75 15.85 8.31 -4.88
C PHE A 75 16.63 8.43 -3.57
N THR A 76 17.48 9.47 -3.49
CA THR A 76 18.44 9.65 -2.40
C THR A 76 17.90 10.51 -1.25
N ILE A 77 18.09 10.04 -0.02
CA ILE A 77 17.86 10.76 1.24
C ILE A 77 19.21 11.03 1.92
N ASN A 78 19.60 12.30 2.01
CA ASN A 78 20.75 12.78 2.78
C ASN A 78 20.33 13.48 4.09
N SER A 79 19.10 14.02 4.13
CA SER A 79 18.57 14.82 5.21
C SER A 79 17.09 14.53 5.48
N VAL A 80 16.56 14.99 6.62
CA VAL A 80 15.15 14.78 7.00
C VAL A 80 14.15 15.45 6.04
N SER A 81 14.58 16.51 5.34
CA SER A 81 13.75 17.22 4.36
C SER A 81 13.74 16.58 2.97
N ASP A 82 14.58 15.57 2.72
CA ASP A 82 14.65 14.94 1.41
C ASP A 82 13.48 13.94 1.28
N ALA A 83 12.64 14.18 0.28
CA ALA A 83 11.50 13.32 -0.07
C ALA A 83 11.33 13.25 -1.60
N PRO A 84 12.35 12.80 -2.37
CA PRO A 84 12.25 12.63 -3.81
C PRO A 84 10.99 11.83 -4.15
N THR A 85 10.13 12.41 -4.98
CA THR A 85 8.81 11.85 -5.31
C THR A 85 8.50 12.14 -6.77
N PHE A 86 8.05 11.12 -7.51
CA PHE A 86 7.50 11.22 -8.85
C PHE A 86 5.99 10.94 -8.81
N THR A 87 5.22 11.69 -9.59
CA THR A 87 3.78 11.48 -9.80
C THR A 87 3.52 11.37 -11.30
N SER A 88 2.76 10.36 -11.75
CA SER A 88 2.40 10.24 -13.17
C SER A 88 1.55 11.43 -13.62
N LYS A 89 1.75 11.88 -14.86
CA LYS A 89 0.91 12.93 -15.44
C LYS A 89 -0.51 12.42 -15.70
N ASP A 90 -0.59 11.16 -16.13
CA ASP A 90 -1.83 10.48 -16.49
C ASP A 90 -2.29 9.51 -15.39
N TYR A 91 -3.58 9.21 -15.38
CA TYR A 91 -4.29 8.36 -14.42
C TYR A 91 -4.72 7.04 -15.09
N ILE A 92 -4.94 6.00 -14.29
CA ILE A 92 -5.62 4.77 -14.69
C ILE A 92 -6.96 4.62 -13.97
N LEU A 93 -7.97 4.04 -14.62
CA LEU A 93 -9.23 3.68 -13.97
C LEU A 93 -9.41 2.17 -14.02
N PHE A 94 -9.05 1.53 -12.90
CA PHE A 94 -8.68 0.12 -12.85
C PHE A 94 -7.47 -0.18 -13.76
N GLY A 95 -6.75 -1.25 -13.44
CA GLY A 95 -5.56 -1.57 -14.20
C GLY A 95 -4.64 -2.54 -13.50
N LYS A 96 -3.47 -2.72 -14.10
CA LYS A 96 -2.36 -3.42 -13.50
C LYS A 96 -1.10 -2.56 -13.61
N VAL A 97 -0.41 -2.36 -12.48
CA VAL A 97 0.84 -1.60 -12.42
C VAL A 97 1.92 -2.45 -11.77
N ASP A 98 2.96 -2.77 -12.55
CA ASP A 98 4.14 -3.53 -12.15
C ASP A 98 5.31 -2.56 -11.95
N VAL A 99 5.87 -2.50 -10.75
CA VAL A 99 7.03 -1.67 -10.41
C VAL A 99 8.19 -2.57 -9.97
N THR A 100 9.30 -2.51 -10.70
CA THR A 100 10.55 -3.17 -10.32
C THR A 100 11.37 -2.24 -9.43
N VAL A 101 11.42 -2.53 -8.13
CA VAL A 101 12.04 -1.67 -7.12
C VAL A 101 12.93 -2.49 -6.18
N ARG A 102 14.02 -1.84 -5.76
CA ARG A 102 14.81 -2.24 -4.59
C ARG A 102 14.70 -1.10 -3.57
N ALA A 103 14.18 -1.42 -2.40
CA ALA A 103 13.90 -0.46 -1.35
C ALA A 103 15.17 0.13 -0.73
N SER A 104 15.03 1.28 -0.07
CA SER A 104 16.13 1.88 0.67
C SER A 104 16.42 1.14 1.96
N LEU A 105 17.70 0.95 2.29
CA LEU A 105 18.13 0.71 3.67
C LEU A 105 17.94 1.96 4.54
N GLY A 106 17.90 1.75 5.85
CA GLY A 106 17.88 2.80 6.88
C GLY A 106 16.64 2.72 7.76
N THR A 107 16.83 2.52 9.08
CA THR A 107 15.76 2.69 10.07
C THR A 107 15.11 4.07 9.89
N GLY A 108 13.77 4.13 9.88
CA GLY A 108 13.06 5.39 9.68
C GLY A 108 13.04 5.92 8.24
N ILE A 109 13.71 5.28 7.29
CA ILE A 109 13.56 5.55 5.85
C ILE A 109 12.45 4.66 5.29
N VAL A 110 11.63 5.24 4.43
CA VAL A 110 10.52 4.56 3.77
C VAL A 110 10.67 4.71 2.26
N THR A 111 10.52 3.61 1.53
CA THR A 111 10.32 3.61 0.08
C THR A 111 8.84 3.30 -0.18
N SER A 112 8.23 3.93 -1.19
CA SER A 112 6.77 3.95 -1.38
C SER A 112 6.39 3.78 -2.84
N PHE A 113 5.42 2.92 -3.13
CA PHE A 113 4.73 2.85 -4.42
C PHE A 113 3.23 2.92 -4.16
N VAL A 114 2.62 4.03 -4.57
CA VAL A 114 1.24 4.38 -4.24
C VAL A 114 0.44 4.61 -5.53
N LEU A 115 -0.75 4.05 -5.62
CA LEU A 115 -1.80 4.53 -6.51
C LEU A 115 -2.71 5.46 -5.70
N GLN A 116 -3.01 6.66 -6.19
CA GLN A 116 -3.91 7.59 -5.50
C GLN A 116 -4.76 8.43 -6.45
N SER A 117 -6.03 8.63 -6.08
CA SER A 117 -7.00 9.48 -6.78
C SER A 117 -7.11 10.90 -6.22
N ASP A 118 -7.73 11.79 -7.00
CA ASP A 118 -8.11 13.13 -6.57
C ASP A 118 -9.19 13.14 -5.47
N ASP A 119 -9.97 12.06 -5.31
CA ASP A 119 -10.89 11.91 -4.18
C ASP A 119 -10.24 11.34 -2.90
N LEU A 120 -8.97 10.91 -2.98
CA LEU A 120 -8.16 10.25 -1.93
C LEU A 120 -8.58 8.79 -1.63
N ASP A 121 -9.09 8.07 -2.62
CA ASP A 121 -8.92 6.62 -2.70
C ASP A 121 -7.42 6.30 -2.95
N GLU A 122 -6.89 5.25 -2.33
CA GLU A 122 -5.45 4.97 -2.28
C GLU A 122 -5.17 3.46 -2.18
N ILE A 123 -4.12 2.98 -2.84
CA ILE A 123 -3.60 1.60 -2.75
C ILE A 123 -2.07 1.68 -2.73
N ASP A 124 -1.42 1.12 -1.72
CA ASP A 124 0.02 1.32 -1.51
C ASP A 124 0.84 0.04 -1.28
N TRP A 125 2.15 0.19 -1.49
CA TRP A 125 3.23 -0.63 -0.95
C TRP A 125 4.22 0.28 -0.22
N GLU A 126 4.56 -0.06 1.03
CA GLU A 126 5.54 0.66 1.84
C GLU A 126 6.63 -0.29 2.35
N TRP A 127 7.89 0.01 2.03
CA TRP A 127 9.06 -0.69 2.56
C TRP A 127 9.72 0.13 3.66
N LEU A 128 9.94 -0.50 4.81
CA LEU A 128 10.63 0.12 5.94
C LEU A 128 12.11 -0.26 5.85
N GLY A 129 13.01 0.71 5.74
CA GLY A 129 14.44 0.45 5.53
C GLY A 129 15.18 -0.18 6.72
N GLY A 130 14.49 -0.37 7.85
CA GLY A 130 14.96 -1.13 9.01
C GLY A 130 14.45 -2.58 9.07
N ASP A 131 13.66 -3.06 8.11
CA ASP A 131 13.05 -4.39 8.08
C ASP A 131 13.29 -5.06 6.72
N ASP A 132 14.20 -6.03 6.69
CA ASP A 132 14.64 -6.75 5.49
C ASP A 132 13.87 -8.05 5.22
N THR A 133 12.71 -8.22 5.88
CA THR A 133 11.94 -9.48 5.84
C THR A 133 10.53 -9.36 5.27
N GLN A 134 10.01 -8.13 5.12
CA GLN A 134 8.62 -7.90 4.73
C GLN A 134 8.40 -6.53 4.07
N VAL A 135 7.26 -6.40 3.41
CA VAL A 135 6.71 -5.15 2.87
C VAL A 135 5.31 -4.94 3.44
N GLN A 136 4.93 -3.69 3.68
CA GLN A 136 3.55 -3.36 4.01
C GLN A 136 2.72 -3.15 2.75
N THR A 137 1.47 -3.58 2.80
CA THR A 137 0.41 -3.24 1.86
C THR A 137 -0.67 -2.50 2.63
N ASN A 138 -1.22 -1.43 2.10
CA ASN A 138 -2.31 -0.71 2.73
C ASN A 138 -3.21 -0.04 1.67
N TYR A 139 -4.36 0.46 2.11
CA TYR A 139 -5.33 1.13 1.23
C TYR A 139 -6.15 2.14 2.02
N PHE A 140 -6.57 3.22 1.37
CA PHE A 140 -7.54 4.16 1.89
C PHE A 140 -8.68 4.38 0.90
N SER A 141 -9.81 4.86 1.40
CA SER A 141 -10.89 5.35 0.55
C SER A 141 -11.30 6.74 0.99
N LYS A 142 -11.39 7.67 0.05
CA LYS A 142 -11.91 9.04 0.22
C LYS A 142 -11.22 9.85 1.32
N GLY A 143 -9.95 9.53 1.58
CA GLY A 143 -9.14 10.11 2.65
C GLY A 143 -9.60 9.75 4.06
N ASP A 144 -10.42 8.71 4.25
CA ASP A 144 -10.85 8.24 5.55
C ASP A 144 -9.67 7.60 6.30
N THR A 145 -9.06 8.34 7.22
CA THR A 145 -8.00 7.86 8.12
C THR A 145 -8.51 7.52 9.52
N THR A 146 -9.82 7.32 9.71
CA THR A 146 -10.42 7.04 11.03
C THR A 146 -9.97 5.69 11.63
N THR A 147 -9.51 4.77 10.80
CA THR A 147 -9.01 3.45 11.20
C THR A 147 -7.71 3.11 10.47
N TYR A 148 -6.77 2.50 11.20
CA TYR A 148 -5.48 1.99 10.70
C TYR A 148 -5.45 0.45 10.61
N ASP A 149 -6.63 -0.16 10.46
CA ASP A 149 -6.87 -1.61 10.38
C ASP A 149 -6.68 -2.20 8.96
N ARG A 150 -6.24 -1.36 8.01
CA ARG A 150 -6.15 -1.67 6.58
C ARG A 150 -4.73 -2.09 6.15
N GLY A 151 -3.73 -1.85 6.99
CA GLY A 151 -2.36 -2.29 6.77
C GLY A 151 -2.21 -3.80 6.95
N GLY A 152 -1.41 -4.44 6.09
CA GLY A 152 -1.06 -5.85 6.19
C GLY A 152 0.35 -6.08 5.66
N PHE A 153 1.17 -6.82 6.42
CA PHE A 153 2.54 -7.13 6.03
C PHE A 153 2.62 -8.47 5.30
N SER A 154 3.46 -8.54 4.27
CA SER A 154 3.76 -9.73 3.49
C SER A 154 5.26 -9.97 3.47
N GLY A 155 5.68 -11.22 3.69
CA GLY A 155 7.11 -11.58 3.71
C GLY A 155 7.73 -11.46 2.32
N VAL A 156 8.92 -10.84 2.25
CA VAL A 156 9.73 -10.69 1.03
C VAL A 156 11.19 -10.96 1.39
N TYR A 157 11.93 -11.58 0.48
CA TYR A 157 13.33 -11.91 0.67
C TYR A 157 14.22 -10.70 0.36
N GLU A 158 14.90 -10.12 1.34
CA GLU A 158 15.95 -9.10 1.16
C GLU A 158 15.59 -7.89 0.25
N PRO A 159 14.42 -7.22 0.45
CA PRO A 159 13.89 -6.22 -0.49
C PRO A 159 14.71 -4.93 -0.62
N GLN A 160 15.71 -4.70 0.23
CA GLN A 160 16.65 -3.58 0.15
C GLN A 160 17.97 -3.91 -0.56
N THR A 161 18.27 -5.19 -0.82
CA THR A 161 19.49 -5.60 -1.57
C THR A 161 19.17 -6.19 -2.95
N GLU A 162 18.03 -6.87 -3.08
CA GLU A 162 17.54 -7.43 -4.34
C GLU A 162 16.43 -6.58 -4.99
N PHE A 163 16.27 -6.69 -6.31
CA PHE A 163 15.14 -6.11 -7.03
C PHE A 163 14.01 -7.11 -7.11
N HIS A 164 12.80 -6.69 -6.73
CA HIS A 164 11.58 -7.45 -6.90
C HIS A 164 10.58 -6.67 -7.75
N THR A 165 9.68 -7.39 -8.43
CA THR A 165 8.56 -6.77 -9.15
C THR A 165 7.33 -6.80 -8.25
N TYR A 166 6.86 -5.62 -7.87
CA TYR A 166 5.67 -5.43 -7.05
C TYR A 166 4.54 -4.94 -7.93
N THR A 167 3.43 -5.64 -7.83
CA THR A 167 2.30 -5.49 -8.74
C THR A 167 1.06 -5.13 -7.92
N ILE A 168 0.36 -4.09 -8.36
CA ILE A 168 -1.03 -3.84 -7.99
C ILE A 168 -1.88 -4.22 -9.21
N ASP A 169 -2.75 -5.23 -9.06
CA ASP A 169 -3.78 -5.59 -10.05
C ASP A 169 -5.15 -5.27 -9.43
N TRP A 170 -5.81 -4.25 -9.97
CA TRP A 170 -6.97 -3.59 -9.38
C TRP A 170 -8.10 -3.49 -10.41
N ASN A 171 -9.29 -4.00 -10.06
CA ASN A 171 -10.51 -3.82 -10.84
C ASN A 171 -11.72 -3.57 -9.90
N ALA A 172 -12.95 -3.49 -10.42
CA ALA A 172 -14.13 -3.25 -9.60
C ALA A 172 -14.40 -4.32 -8.52
N ASP A 173 -13.93 -5.56 -8.70
CA ASP A 173 -14.18 -6.70 -7.80
C ASP A 173 -13.11 -6.85 -6.71
N ARG A 174 -11.83 -6.59 -7.05
CA ARG A 174 -10.67 -6.87 -6.16
C ARG A 174 -9.40 -6.05 -6.47
N VAL A 175 -8.63 -5.79 -5.42
CA VAL A 175 -7.21 -5.43 -5.46
C VAL A 175 -6.40 -6.67 -5.11
N ASN A 176 -5.43 -7.02 -5.95
CA ASN A 176 -4.39 -8.00 -5.65
C ASN A 176 -3.04 -7.28 -5.52
N TRP A 177 -2.37 -7.49 -4.38
CA TRP A 177 -0.95 -7.19 -4.21
C TRP A 177 -0.16 -8.46 -4.51
N ILE A 178 0.78 -8.34 -5.43
CA ILE A 178 1.58 -9.44 -5.98
C ILE A 178 3.07 -9.10 -5.88
N VAL A 179 3.90 -10.06 -5.47
CA VAL A 179 5.37 -9.98 -5.46
C VAL A 179 5.91 -11.07 -6.38
N ASP A 180 6.71 -10.71 -7.38
CA ASP A 180 7.33 -11.63 -8.35
C ASP A 180 6.35 -12.64 -8.99
N GLY A 181 5.11 -12.19 -9.22
CA GLY A 181 4.03 -13.00 -9.79
C GLY A 181 3.22 -13.85 -8.79
N ALA A 182 3.59 -13.88 -7.50
CA ALA A 182 2.81 -14.51 -6.45
C ALA A 182 1.88 -13.51 -5.75
N ILE A 183 0.57 -13.79 -5.70
CA ILE A 183 -0.38 -12.99 -4.90
C ILE A 183 -0.05 -13.17 -3.42
N VAL A 184 0.24 -12.07 -2.72
CA VAL A 184 0.51 -12.06 -1.26
C VAL A 184 -0.69 -11.54 -0.46
N ARG A 185 -1.52 -10.69 -1.07
CA ARG A 185 -2.77 -10.19 -0.47
C ARG A 185 -3.84 -9.93 -1.52
N THR A 186 -5.08 -10.20 -1.17
CA THR A 186 -6.27 -9.77 -1.91
C THR A 186 -7.18 -8.97 -0.99
N LEU A 187 -7.74 -7.86 -1.49
CA LEU A 187 -8.89 -7.16 -0.91
C LEU A 187 -10.04 -7.29 -1.91
N THR A 188 -11.14 -7.92 -1.52
CA THR A 188 -12.35 -7.88 -2.36
C THR A 188 -13.21 -6.65 -2.04
N TYR A 189 -14.03 -6.23 -3.01
CA TYR A 189 -15.05 -5.20 -2.81
C TYR A 189 -15.96 -5.51 -1.60
N ALA A 190 -16.28 -6.78 -1.38
CA ALA A 190 -17.07 -7.24 -0.23
C ALA A 190 -16.35 -7.00 1.11
N ASP A 191 -15.06 -7.38 1.21
CA ASP A 191 -14.23 -7.18 2.40
C ASP A 191 -14.04 -5.69 2.73
N ALA A 192 -13.98 -4.84 1.70
CA ALA A 192 -13.93 -3.38 1.81
C ALA A 192 -15.28 -2.74 2.21
N LYS A 193 -15.95 -3.33 3.21
CA LYS A 193 -17.28 -2.93 3.74
C LYS A 193 -18.37 -2.91 2.66
N ASN A 194 -18.40 -3.90 1.77
CA ASN A 194 -19.29 -3.96 0.59
C ASN A 194 -19.19 -2.70 -0.30
N GLY A 195 -17.96 -2.29 -0.61
CA GLY A 195 -17.67 -1.13 -1.46
C GLY A 195 -17.48 0.18 -0.73
N ALA A 196 -18.03 0.34 0.48
CA ALA A 196 -18.04 1.61 1.20
C ALA A 196 -16.64 2.09 1.67
N SER A 197 -15.62 1.24 1.58
CA SER A 197 -14.21 1.63 1.73
C SER A 197 -13.33 1.06 0.63
N TYR A 198 -13.91 0.73 -0.54
CA TYR A 198 -13.15 0.16 -1.65
C TYR A 198 -12.56 1.28 -2.54
N PRO A 199 -11.24 1.26 -2.83
CA PRO A 199 -10.64 2.22 -3.75
C PRO A 199 -11.15 1.98 -5.17
N GLN A 200 -11.75 2.99 -5.81
CA GLN A 200 -12.55 2.78 -7.02
C GLN A 200 -12.56 3.95 -8.03
N THR A 201 -11.85 5.03 -7.77
CA THR A 201 -11.80 6.23 -8.63
C THR A 201 -10.43 6.35 -9.33
N PRO A 202 -10.28 7.12 -10.43
CA PRO A 202 -9.05 7.14 -11.23
C PRO A 202 -7.82 7.51 -10.40
N MET A 203 -6.70 6.83 -10.63
CA MET A 203 -5.48 6.99 -9.82
C MET A 203 -4.24 7.33 -10.63
N GLN A 204 -3.45 8.27 -10.13
CA GLN A 204 -2.05 8.46 -10.51
C GLN A 204 -1.16 7.40 -9.87
N ILE A 205 -0.04 7.09 -10.53
CA ILE A 205 1.07 6.32 -9.99
C ILE A 205 2.03 7.29 -9.30
N LYS A 206 2.32 7.08 -8.02
CA LYS A 206 3.29 7.84 -7.23
C LYS A 206 4.41 6.93 -6.74
N LEU A 207 5.65 7.35 -6.92
CA LEU A 207 6.86 6.65 -6.47
C LEU A 207 7.68 7.59 -5.60
N GLY A 208 8.18 7.13 -4.45
CA GLY A 208 8.90 8.01 -3.53
C GLY A 208 9.84 7.31 -2.57
N THR A 209 10.77 8.06 -2.00
CA THR A 209 11.52 7.64 -0.81
C THR A 209 11.62 8.84 0.12
N TRP A 210 11.45 8.64 1.42
CA TRP A 210 11.29 9.72 2.39
C TRP A 210 11.70 9.31 3.81
N CYS A 211 11.85 10.29 4.69
CA CYS A 211 12.17 10.09 6.10
C CYS A 211 10.91 10.13 6.99
N ALA A 212 10.49 8.98 7.47
CA ALA A 212 9.47 8.84 8.52
C ALA A 212 10.08 8.91 9.93
N GLY A 213 11.35 8.53 10.11
CA GLY A 213 12.09 8.59 11.38
C GLY A 213 12.66 9.95 11.76
N GLY A 214 12.02 11.05 11.35
CA GLY A 214 12.47 12.42 11.65
C GLY A 214 12.27 12.82 13.12
N PRO A 215 13.09 13.73 13.69
CA PRO A 215 12.96 14.16 15.08
C PRO A 215 11.65 14.92 15.38
N ASP A 216 11.12 15.64 14.39
CA ASP A 216 9.85 16.37 14.48
C ASP A 216 8.65 15.56 13.95
N THR A 217 8.86 14.30 13.55
CA THR A 217 7.79 13.42 13.05
C THR A 217 6.94 12.89 14.21
N ALA A 218 5.64 12.71 13.97
CA ALA A 218 4.71 12.15 14.96
C ALA A 218 5.20 10.79 15.48
N ALA A 219 5.18 10.60 16.80
CA ALA A 219 5.78 9.44 17.46
C ALA A 219 5.27 8.08 16.93
N GLY A 220 3.98 7.97 16.59
CA GLY A 220 3.40 6.76 16.00
C GLY A 220 3.90 6.47 14.58
N THR A 221 4.27 7.49 13.80
CA THR A 221 4.90 7.33 12.48
C THR A 221 6.37 6.94 12.62
N VAL A 222 7.09 7.49 13.60
CA VAL A 222 8.46 7.07 13.92
C VAL A 222 8.50 5.61 14.41
N GLU A 223 7.56 5.22 15.28
CA GLU A 223 7.40 3.83 15.75
C GLU A 223 7.05 2.87 14.61
N TRP A 224 6.08 3.24 13.77
CA TRP A 224 5.72 2.48 12.57
C TRP A 224 6.91 2.27 11.63
N ALA A 225 7.73 3.30 11.39
CA ALA A 225 8.91 3.20 10.53
C ALA A 225 10.14 2.52 11.17
N GLY A 226 9.97 1.90 12.34
CA GLY A 226 11.01 1.15 13.05
C GLY A 226 11.97 1.99 13.90
N GLY A 227 11.77 3.32 13.99
CA GLY A 227 12.54 4.22 14.84
C GLY A 227 13.09 5.47 14.13
N TYR A 228 13.93 6.21 14.84
CA TYR A 228 14.56 7.43 14.31
C TYR A 228 15.67 7.13 13.31
N THR A 229 15.77 7.99 12.29
CA THR A 229 16.76 7.88 11.22
C THR A 229 18.15 8.36 11.66
N ASP A 230 19.15 7.49 11.54
CA ASP A 230 20.55 7.79 11.81
C ASP A 230 21.25 8.37 10.56
N PHE A 231 21.09 9.68 10.33
CA PHE A 231 21.69 10.37 9.19
C PHE A 231 23.23 10.33 9.12
N SER A 232 23.94 9.81 10.13
CA SER A 232 25.38 9.51 9.97
C SER A 232 25.67 8.36 9.00
N LYS A 233 24.64 7.58 8.64
CA LYS A 233 24.68 6.49 7.65
C LYS A 233 24.19 6.89 6.26
N ALA A 234 23.80 8.15 6.04
CA ALA A 234 23.41 8.65 4.74
C ALA A 234 24.59 8.59 3.73
N PRO A 235 24.34 8.50 2.41
CA PRO A 235 23.03 8.51 1.74
C PRO A 235 22.25 7.21 1.89
N PHE A 236 20.93 7.34 2.04
CA PHE A 236 19.97 6.24 1.87
C PHE A 236 19.37 6.33 0.47
N ASN A 237 19.23 5.22 -0.26
CA ASN A 237 18.83 5.23 -1.66
C ASN A 237 17.74 4.18 -1.93
N GLY A 238 16.55 4.62 -2.35
CA GLY A 238 15.60 3.77 -3.07
C GLY A 238 15.96 3.69 -4.55
N TYR A 239 15.69 2.56 -5.21
CA TYR A 239 16.02 2.34 -6.62
C TYR A 239 14.79 1.83 -7.38
N TYR A 240 14.31 2.61 -8.34
CA TYR A 240 13.22 2.21 -9.24
C TYR A 240 13.79 1.90 -10.62
N GLN A 241 13.76 0.63 -11.02
CA GLN A 241 14.35 0.20 -12.29
C GLN A 241 13.38 0.40 -13.46
N SER A 242 12.12 0.00 -13.29
CA SER A 242 11.11 0.09 -14.34
C SER A 242 9.68 0.09 -13.78
N VAL A 243 8.76 0.60 -14.60
CA VAL A 243 7.31 0.61 -14.33
C VAL A 243 6.59 0.14 -15.59
N THR A 244 5.67 -0.82 -15.49
CA THR A 244 4.74 -1.17 -16.57
C THR A 244 3.32 -0.96 -16.10
N ILE A 245 2.56 -0.17 -16.85
CA ILE A 245 1.21 0.26 -16.53
C ILE A 245 0.30 -0.28 -17.62
N GLN A 246 -0.79 -0.93 -17.22
CA GLN A 246 -1.87 -1.33 -18.09
C GLN A 246 -3.16 -0.70 -17.57
N ASP A 247 -3.65 0.32 -18.26
CA ASP A 247 -4.95 0.93 -17.96
C ASP A 247 -6.07 0.00 -18.42
N TYR A 248 -7.01 -0.33 -17.52
CA TYR A 248 -8.20 -1.10 -17.88
C TYR A 248 -9.35 -0.21 -18.33
N MET A 249 -9.27 1.12 -18.14
CA MET A 249 -10.26 2.10 -18.63
C MET A 249 -11.71 1.75 -18.24
N ASN A 250 -11.91 1.11 -17.09
CA ASN A 250 -13.19 0.50 -16.68
C ASN A 250 -13.87 -0.36 -17.77
N GLY A 251 -13.09 -1.08 -18.57
CA GLY A 251 -13.58 -1.93 -19.66
C GLY A 251 -13.90 -1.21 -20.98
N ALA A 252 -13.65 0.11 -21.06
CA ALA A 252 -13.72 0.83 -22.33
C ALA A 252 -12.59 0.40 -23.30
N SER A 253 -12.82 0.55 -24.61
CA SER A 253 -11.81 0.21 -25.64
C SER A 253 -10.74 1.29 -25.84
N ALA A 254 -10.96 2.48 -25.29
CA ALA A 254 -10.06 3.63 -25.30
C ALA A 254 -10.48 4.59 -24.19
N ALA A 255 -9.54 5.41 -23.70
CA ALA A 255 -9.79 6.54 -22.82
C ALA A 255 -8.86 7.69 -23.21
N LYS A 256 -9.41 8.91 -23.23
CA LYS A 256 -8.66 10.16 -23.30
C LYS A 256 -8.49 10.74 -21.90
N GLN A 257 -9.58 10.74 -21.13
CA GLN A 257 -9.65 11.32 -19.80
C GLN A 257 -10.82 10.73 -19.00
N TYR A 258 -10.72 10.82 -17.68
CA TYR A 258 -11.76 10.43 -16.74
C TYR A 258 -12.39 11.68 -16.12
N VAL A 259 -13.72 11.69 -16.02
CA VAL A 259 -14.48 12.82 -15.47
C VAL A 259 -15.40 12.33 -14.37
N TYR A 260 -15.23 12.85 -13.16
CA TYR A 260 -16.18 12.65 -12.06
C TYR A 260 -17.54 13.22 -12.46
N GLY A 261 -18.51 12.34 -12.73
CA GLY A 261 -19.85 12.71 -13.18
C GLY A 261 -20.72 13.30 -12.07
N ASP A 262 -20.38 13.02 -10.81
CA ASP A 262 -21.00 13.57 -9.60
C ASP A 262 -20.02 13.56 -8.41
N LYS A 263 -20.55 13.79 -7.20
CA LYS A 263 -19.80 13.88 -5.93
C LYS A 263 -19.84 12.61 -5.07
N THR A 264 -20.22 11.47 -5.64
CA THR A 264 -20.33 10.20 -4.87
C THR A 264 -18.98 9.51 -4.67
N GLY A 265 -18.04 9.70 -5.60
CA GLY A 265 -16.77 8.97 -5.62
C GLY A 265 -16.96 7.47 -5.88
N THR A 266 -18.01 7.06 -6.58
CA THR A 266 -18.15 5.67 -7.03
C THR A 266 -17.61 5.50 -8.44
N TYR A 267 -17.12 4.31 -8.79
CA TYR A 267 -16.59 4.06 -10.13
C TYR A 267 -17.68 4.20 -11.22
N GLU A 268 -18.95 3.95 -10.87
CA GLU A 268 -20.08 4.15 -11.78
C GLU A 268 -20.36 5.62 -12.12
N SER A 269 -19.91 6.58 -11.29
CA SER A 269 -20.06 8.01 -11.61
C SER A 269 -18.93 8.54 -12.50
N ILE A 270 -17.85 7.78 -12.67
CA ILE A 270 -16.73 8.17 -13.54
C ILE A 270 -17.10 7.96 -15.01
N LYS A 271 -17.09 9.05 -15.76
CA LYS A 271 -17.26 9.03 -17.21
C LYS A 271 -15.91 8.83 -17.86
N VAL A 272 -15.79 7.80 -18.69
CA VAL A 272 -14.64 7.60 -19.58
C VAL A 272 -14.93 8.37 -20.87
N GLU A 273 -14.20 9.46 -21.10
CA GLU A 273 -14.32 10.23 -22.34
C GLU A 273 -13.27 9.73 -23.35
N THR A 274 -13.68 9.55 -24.61
CA THR A 274 -12.82 9.08 -25.70
C THR A 274 -12.50 10.23 -26.66
N GLU A 275 -11.43 10.11 -27.43
CA GLU A 275 -11.24 11.00 -28.58
C GLU A 275 -12.37 10.78 -29.60
N THR A 276 -13.15 11.82 -29.86
CA THR A 276 -14.10 11.82 -30.96
C THR A 276 -13.34 11.92 -32.28
N THR A 277 -13.18 10.80 -32.97
CA THR A 277 -12.90 10.84 -34.42
C THR A 277 -14.10 11.47 -35.12
N ASP A 278 -13.99 12.77 -35.44
CA ASP A 278 -14.98 13.52 -36.21
C ASP A 278 -15.04 13.02 -37.67
N GLU A 279 -15.68 11.88 -37.88
CA GLU A 279 -16.22 11.44 -39.16
C GLU A 279 -17.74 11.18 -39.06
N SER A 280 -18.52 12.23 -38.82
CA SER A 280 -19.73 12.43 -39.62
C SER A 280 -20.24 13.87 -39.57
N SER A 281 -20.14 14.57 -40.70
CA SER A 281 -20.93 15.76 -40.96
C SER A 281 -22.42 15.40 -41.04
N GLY A 282 -23.27 16.05 -40.24
CA GLY A 282 -24.62 15.54 -39.97
C GLY A 282 -25.66 16.54 -39.46
N SER A 283 -25.71 17.75 -40.03
CA SER A 283 -26.87 18.68 -40.00
C SER A 283 -27.44 19.12 -38.64
N ASP A 284 -27.02 20.33 -38.24
CA ASP A 284 -27.81 21.26 -37.42
C ASP A 284 -29.25 21.41 -37.96
N PRO A 285 -30.29 21.50 -37.09
CA PRO A 285 -30.93 22.81 -37.03
C PRO A 285 -31.39 23.23 -35.62
N SER A 286 -30.78 24.30 -35.12
CA SER A 286 -31.31 25.17 -34.08
C SER A 286 -32.69 25.73 -34.43
N SER A 287 -33.69 25.49 -33.56
CA SER A 287 -34.67 26.52 -33.14
C SER A 287 -35.43 26.08 -31.88
N SER A 288 -35.98 27.05 -31.16
CA SER A 288 -36.39 26.90 -29.76
C SER A 288 -37.88 27.18 -29.48
N GLN A 289 -38.32 26.75 -28.30
CA GLN A 289 -39.54 27.14 -27.54
C GLN A 289 -40.91 26.50 -27.88
N SER A 290 -41.34 25.65 -26.93
CA SER A 290 -42.57 25.80 -26.11
C SER A 290 -43.93 26.14 -26.75
N ALA A 291 -44.91 25.23 -26.63
CA ALA A 291 -46.09 25.36 -25.73
C ALA A 291 -47.18 24.29 -25.98
N SER A 292 -48.01 24.04 -24.95
CA SER A 292 -49.09 23.03 -24.91
C SER A 292 -50.41 23.50 -25.54
N SER A 293 -51.22 22.58 -26.08
CA SER A 293 -52.70 22.61 -26.07
C SER A 293 -53.30 21.22 -26.38
N ALA A 294 -54.54 20.98 -25.95
CA ALA A 294 -55.13 19.64 -25.80
C ALA A 294 -56.44 19.39 -26.60
N ALA A 295 -56.96 18.15 -26.50
CA ALA A 295 -58.27 17.63 -26.95
C ALA A 295 -58.41 17.33 -28.48
N THR A 296 -59.21 16.36 -28.94
CA THR A 296 -60.31 15.59 -28.30
C THR A 296 -60.50 14.20 -28.95
N SER A 297 -61.07 13.21 -28.23
CA SER A 297 -61.47 11.87 -28.72
C SER A 297 -62.75 11.88 -29.59
N PRO A 298 -63.10 10.75 -30.26
CA PRO A 298 -64.12 9.81 -29.74
C PRO A 298 -63.74 8.31 -29.90
N THR A 299 -63.91 7.43 -28.90
CA THR A 299 -65.11 6.64 -28.50
C THR A 299 -65.11 5.17 -28.99
N ALA A 300 -64.82 4.25 -28.05
CA ALA A 300 -65.53 3.00 -27.68
C ALA A 300 -65.85 1.90 -28.76
N THR A 301 -66.07 0.60 -28.45
CA THR A 301 -66.43 -0.09 -27.18
C THR A 301 -66.00 -1.58 -27.17
N SER A 302 -65.92 -2.16 -25.97
CA SER A 302 -65.79 -3.58 -25.54
C SER A 302 -66.33 -4.73 -26.42
N VAL A 303 -65.78 -5.95 -26.23
CA VAL A 303 -66.41 -7.09 -25.46
C VAL A 303 -65.37 -8.18 -25.10
N ALA A 304 -65.72 -9.14 -24.25
CA ALA A 304 -64.80 -10.02 -23.50
C ALA A 304 -65.13 -11.54 -23.59
N ALA A 305 -64.37 -12.35 -22.83
CA ALA A 305 -64.52 -13.79 -22.55
C ALA A 305 -64.05 -14.76 -23.67
N THR A 306 -63.64 -16.02 -23.42
CA THR A 306 -63.71 -16.87 -22.21
C THR A 306 -62.60 -17.94 -22.23
N SER A 307 -62.17 -18.46 -21.06
CA SER A 307 -61.42 -19.74 -20.96
C SER A 307 -62.35 -20.96 -21.10
N PRO A 308 -61.82 -22.18 -21.31
CA PRO A 308 -61.71 -23.12 -20.17
C PRO A 308 -60.40 -23.95 -20.15
N ALA A 309 -60.29 -24.90 -19.21
CA ALA A 309 -59.03 -25.52 -18.78
C ALA A 309 -59.04 -27.07 -18.77
N ALA A 310 -57.86 -27.65 -18.47
CA ALA A 310 -57.57 -29.07 -18.11
C ALA A 310 -57.66 -30.11 -19.26
N THR A 311 -56.98 -31.28 -19.24
CA THR A 311 -56.47 -32.09 -18.11
C THR A 311 -55.36 -33.09 -18.56
N SER A 312 -54.48 -33.53 -17.63
CA SER A 312 -53.78 -34.87 -17.56
C SER A 312 -52.83 -35.32 -18.70
N SER A 313 -51.78 -36.15 -18.49
CA SER A 313 -51.10 -36.70 -17.29
C SER A 313 -49.79 -37.41 -17.69
N ASP A 314 -48.88 -37.68 -16.74
CA ASP A 314 -47.61 -38.41 -16.94
C ASP A 314 -47.75 -39.86 -17.44
N ALA A 315 -46.75 -40.33 -18.21
CA ALA A 315 -46.19 -41.68 -18.10
C ALA A 315 -44.80 -41.82 -18.77
N THR A 316 -43.89 -42.51 -18.09
CA THR A 316 -42.52 -42.81 -18.54
C THR A 316 -42.44 -43.97 -19.55
N THR A 317 -41.50 -43.94 -20.50
CA THR A 317 -40.73 -45.15 -20.89
C THR A 317 -39.40 -44.78 -21.58
N SER A 318 -38.51 -45.77 -21.74
CA SER A 318 -37.07 -45.60 -21.90
C SER A 318 -36.46 -46.43 -23.05
N ILE A 319 -35.15 -46.25 -23.25
CA ILE A 319 -34.20 -47.09 -24.03
C ILE A 319 -34.19 -46.88 -25.56
N GLY A 320 -33.01 -46.55 -26.09
CA GLY A 320 -32.55 -47.15 -27.36
C GLY A 320 -31.87 -46.23 -28.39
N SER A 321 -30.55 -46.03 -28.28
CA SER A 321 -29.54 -46.42 -29.29
C SER A 321 -28.20 -45.72 -29.10
N GLN A 322 -27.10 -46.39 -29.46
CA GLN A 322 -25.73 -45.90 -29.32
C GLN A 322 -25.12 -45.39 -30.64
N ALA A 323 -24.09 -44.54 -30.51
CA ALA A 323 -22.89 -44.37 -31.38
C ALA A 323 -23.10 -44.22 -32.91
N VAL A 324 -22.48 -43.27 -33.60
CA VAL A 324 -21.03 -43.14 -33.86
C VAL A 324 -20.77 -41.76 -34.50
N GLY A 325 -19.63 -41.11 -34.25
CA GLY A 325 -19.17 -39.97 -35.05
C GLY A 325 -18.16 -39.05 -34.37
N SER A 326 -16.86 -39.25 -34.66
CA SER A 326 -15.74 -38.36 -34.30
C SER A 326 -15.95 -36.92 -34.87
N THR A 327 -15.34 -35.84 -34.37
CA THR A 327 -13.92 -35.66 -34.02
C THR A 327 -13.70 -34.55 -32.98
N ALA A 328 -12.74 -34.76 -32.08
CA ALA A 328 -12.12 -33.70 -31.27
C ALA A 328 -10.65 -33.52 -31.67
N SER A 329 -10.19 -32.27 -31.76
CA SER A 329 -8.78 -31.93 -32.01
C SER A 329 -8.17 -31.27 -30.78
N THR A 330 -7.41 -32.05 -30.01
CA THR A 330 -6.56 -31.55 -28.91
C THR A 330 -5.26 -30.98 -29.46
N LEU A 331 -4.87 -29.77 -29.04
CA LEU A 331 -3.51 -29.24 -29.26
C LEU A 331 -2.69 -29.38 -27.96
N SER A 332 -1.47 -29.88 -28.09
CA SER A 332 -0.67 -30.38 -26.96
C SER A 332 0.16 -29.31 -26.24
N THR A 333 0.20 -29.40 -24.91
CA THR A 333 1.18 -28.70 -24.06
C THR A 333 2.58 -29.27 -24.27
N VAL A 334 3.60 -28.40 -24.37
CA VAL A 334 5.01 -28.80 -24.42
C VAL A 334 5.64 -28.61 -23.04
N THR A 335 5.94 -29.72 -22.35
CA THR A 335 6.66 -29.69 -21.06
C THR A 335 8.13 -30.01 -21.28
N SER A 336 9.02 -29.07 -20.99
CA SER A 336 10.47 -29.27 -21.03
C SER A 336 11.02 -29.51 -19.62
N SER A 337 11.31 -30.77 -19.31
CA SER A 337 11.89 -31.18 -18.02
C SER A 337 13.43 -31.14 -18.07
N ALA A 338 14.06 -30.27 -17.27
CA ALA A 338 15.50 -30.31 -17.02
C ALA A 338 15.82 -30.99 -15.68
N SER A 339 16.64 -32.03 -15.70
CA SER A 339 16.96 -32.85 -14.52
C SER A 339 18.18 -32.33 -13.76
N PHE A 340 18.00 -31.84 -12.53
CA PHE A 340 19.11 -31.50 -11.64
C PHE A 340 19.55 -32.72 -10.80
N LYS A 341 20.86 -33.02 -10.84
CA LYS A 341 21.47 -34.07 -10.02
C LYS A 341 21.82 -33.49 -8.65
N SER A 342 21.19 -34.00 -7.58
CA SER A 342 21.56 -33.65 -6.22
C SER A 342 22.86 -34.36 -5.81
N SER A 343 23.84 -33.60 -5.31
CA SER A 343 25.09 -34.09 -4.73
C SER A 343 25.03 -33.90 -3.22
N VAL A 344 24.68 -34.96 -2.49
CA VAL A 344 24.67 -34.94 -1.02
C VAL A 344 26.09 -35.14 -0.49
N THR A 345 26.68 -34.10 0.10
CA THR A 345 27.88 -34.22 0.93
C THR A 345 27.48 -34.33 2.39
N SER A 346 27.87 -35.42 3.04
CA SER A 346 27.59 -35.67 4.46
C SER A 346 28.50 -34.89 5.40
N GLY A 347 27.98 -34.51 6.56
CA GLY A 347 28.79 -34.51 7.80
C GLY A 347 28.81 -33.24 8.65
N ILE A 348 27.75 -32.99 9.42
CA ILE A 348 27.89 -32.40 10.77
C ILE A 348 27.07 -33.26 11.73
N THR A 349 27.74 -33.85 12.72
CA THR A 349 27.14 -34.71 13.75
C THR A 349 26.78 -33.88 14.97
N LEU A 350 25.52 -33.93 15.41
CA LEU A 350 25.13 -33.48 16.74
C LEU A 350 24.37 -34.60 17.46
N ALA A 351 24.92 -35.03 18.59
CA ALA A 351 24.44 -36.22 19.30
C ALA A 351 23.25 -35.88 20.22
N THR A 352 22.17 -36.67 20.10
CA THR A 352 21.10 -36.75 21.10
C THR A 352 20.92 -38.21 21.52
N GLY A 353 21.23 -38.49 22.78
CA GLY A 353 21.16 -39.85 23.34
C GLY A 353 19.74 -40.22 23.76
N ALA A 354 19.29 -41.42 23.39
CA ALA A 354 18.07 -42.06 23.89
C ALA A 354 18.41 -43.13 24.96
N PRO A 355 17.49 -43.46 25.88
CA PRO A 355 17.86 -44.05 27.17
C PRO A 355 18.06 -45.57 27.14
N VAL A 356 18.88 -46.07 28.06
CA VAL A 356 19.05 -47.50 28.36
C VAL A 356 18.50 -47.79 29.75
N ASN A 357 17.52 -48.70 29.83
CA ASN A 357 17.02 -49.22 31.11
C ASN A 357 18.01 -50.24 31.69
N ASN A 358 18.39 -50.10 32.97
CA ASN A 358 18.73 -51.25 33.80
C ASN A 358 18.38 -50.99 35.28
N ALA A 359 17.95 -52.03 36.00
CA ALA A 359 17.46 -51.93 37.37
C ALA A 359 18.57 -52.10 38.42
N GLY A 360 18.44 -51.43 39.58
CA GLY A 360 19.52 -51.42 40.60
C GLY A 360 19.18 -50.77 41.97
N SER A 361 18.13 -51.24 42.64
CA SER A 361 17.98 -51.35 44.11
C SER A 361 18.75 -50.40 45.09
N VAL A 362 18.00 -49.53 45.81
CA VAL A 362 18.09 -49.25 47.28
C VAL A 362 19.38 -48.56 47.82
N THR A 363 19.35 -47.35 48.42
CA THR A 363 18.96 -47.07 49.84
C THR A 363 18.83 -45.55 50.16
N ASN A 364 18.31 -45.22 51.35
CA ASN A 364 18.07 -43.88 51.93
C ASN A 364 19.27 -42.92 52.05
N GLY A 365 18.98 -41.61 52.10
CA GLY A 365 19.83 -40.58 52.70
C GLY A 365 19.20 -39.19 52.68
N ALA A 366 18.68 -38.71 53.82
CA ALA A 366 18.17 -37.34 53.98
C ALA A 366 19.25 -36.42 54.57
N GLY A 367 19.16 -35.11 54.31
CA GLY A 367 20.04 -34.12 54.95
C GLY A 367 19.95 -32.73 54.31
N SER A 368 19.16 -31.85 54.93
CA SER A 368 19.35 -30.40 54.82
C SER A 368 20.39 -29.94 55.86
N ASP A 369 21.15 -28.88 55.56
CA ASP A 369 21.23 -27.65 56.37
C ASP A 369 22.43 -26.77 55.97
N SER A 370 22.57 -25.64 56.66
CA SER A 370 23.13 -24.38 56.18
C SER A 370 24.42 -23.92 56.87
N SER A 371 24.82 -22.69 56.52
CA SER A 371 25.50 -21.67 57.34
C SER A 371 27.03 -21.70 57.57
N SER A 372 27.63 -20.54 57.25
CA SER A 372 28.71 -19.75 57.92
C SER A 372 29.89 -20.47 58.60
N ASP A 373 31.15 -20.00 58.51
CA ASP A 373 31.58 -18.69 59.02
C ASP A 373 32.95 -18.20 58.47
N ALA A 374 33.33 -16.96 58.83
CA ALA A 374 34.56 -16.27 58.43
C ALA A 374 35.76 -16.46 59.39
N VAL A 375 36.94 -15.87 59.09
CA VAL A 375 37.81 -15.05 59.99
C VAL A 375 39.25 -14.82 59.45
N SER A 376 39.70 -13.55 59.39
CA SER A 376 41.10 -13.00 59.46
C SER A 376 42.23 -13.50 58.51
N SER A 377 43.33 -12.75 58.26
CA SER A 377 43.74 -11.34 58.48
C SER A 377 45.07 -11.03 57.74
N GLY A 378 45.40 -9.75 57.46
CA GLY A 378 46.75 -9.34 57.02
C GLY A 378 46.82 -7.97 56.32
N SER A 379 47.71 -7.06 56.76
CA SER A 379 47.70 -5.62 56.38
C SER A 379 49.07 -5.08 55.94
N ALA A 380 49.10 -4.12 54.98
CA ALA A 380 50.07 -3.01 54.82
C ALA A 380 49.65 -2.16 53.58
N THR A 381 49.17 -0.90 53.68
CA THR A 381 49.91 0.40 53.68
C THR A 381 50.95 0.57 52.56
N SER A 382 51.01 1.67 51.79
CA SER A 382 50.44 3.04 51.90
C SER A 382 49.95 3.55 50.51
N SER A 383 49.60 4.82 50.18
CA SER A 383 49.83 6.16 50.79
C SER A 383 48.78 7.24 50.44
N SER A 384 49.04 8.46 50.91
CA SER A 384 48.44 9.80 50.66
C SER A 384 48.34 10.25 49.19
N SER A 385 47.52 11.25 48.81
CA SER A 385 47.15 12.47 49.57
C SER A 385 45.74 13.03 49.30
N SER A 386 45.34 14.03 50.08
CA SER A 386 43.97 14.57 50.18
C SER A 386 43.92 16.11 50.21
N SER A 387 42.80 16.69 49.77
CA SER A 387 42.32 17.99 50.28
C SER A 387 40.78 18.11 50.20
N ARG A 388 40.17 18.37 51.37
CA ARG A 388 38.83 18.99 51.53
C ARG A 388 39.03 20.52 51.39
N ALA A 389 38.06 21.43 51.36
CA ALA A 389 36.60 21.46 51.56
C ALA A 389 36.05 22.62 50.66
N THR A 390 34.83 23.17 50.71
CA THR A 390 33.85 23.35 51.79
C THR A 390 32.47 23.70 51.22
N SER A 391 31.41 23.47 52.01
CA SER A 391 30.00 23.67 51.65
C SER A 391 29.53 25.13 51.65
N ALA A 392 28.45 25.41 50.92
CA ALA A 392 27.43 26.39 51.31
C ALA A 392 26.04 25.97 50.77
N VAL A 393 25.02 25.98 51.63
CA VAL A 393 23.61 25.74 51.28
C VAL A 393 22.78 26.84 51.92
N VAL A 394 22.01 27.61 51.13
CA VAL A 394 20.90 28.44 51.64
C VAL A 394 19.72 28.45 50.67
N SER A 395 18.73 27.62 51.01
CA SER A 395 17.28 27.88 51.05
C SER A 395 16.63 29.02 50.22
N SER A 396 15.70 28.60 49.35
CA SER A 396 14.31 29.11 49.20
C SER A 396 14.01 30.61 48.99
N GLY A 397 13.38 30.94 47.86
CA GLY A 397 12.62 32.18 47.65
C GLY A 397 11.66 32.06 46.46
N ASN A 398 10.35 32.08 46.71
CA ASN A 398 9.30 31.84 45.71
C ASN A 398 8.68 33.18 45.25
N LYS A 399 8.55 33.44 43.93
CA LYS A 399 7.35 33.98 43.25
C LYS A 399 7.56 34.59 41.85
N SER A 400 6.48 34.47 41.08
CA SER A 400 6.01 35.32 39.97
C SER A 400 6.61 35.13 38.57
N ALA A 401 5.68 34.87 37.65
CA ALA A 401 5.90 34.83 36.21
C ALA A 401 6.17 36.21 35.60
N VAL A 402 6.88 36.22 34.48
CA VAL A 402 6.88 37.31 33.49
C VAL A 402 6.63 36.67 32.13
N ASN A 403 5.62 37.15 31.42
CA ASN A 403 5.33 36.73 30.06
C ASN A 403 6.45 37.17 29.11
N PHE A 404 6.86 36.29 28.20
CA PHE A 404 7.40 36.71 26.91
C PHE A 404 6.61 36.01 25.80
N ALA A 405 5.82 36.81 25.07
CA ALA A 405 5.17 36.43 23.84
C ALA A 405 5.77 37.23 22.69
N PHE A 406 6.41 36.52 21.76
CA PHE A 406 6.81 36.91 20.40
C PHE A 406 6.87 35.58 19.64
N LEU A 407 6.00 35.23 18.70
CA LEU A 407 5.47 35.92 17.51
C LEU A 407 6.54 36.06 16.41
N GLY A 408 6.39 35.27 15.34
CA GLY A 408 7.28 35.20 14.17
C GLY A 408 7.95 33.82 14.01
N ALA A 409 7.83 33.09 12.89
CA ALA A 409 7.20 33.43 11.62
C ALA A 409 6.50 32.24 10.94
N VAL A 410 5.39 32.54 10.27
CA VAL A 410 4.71 31.72 9.26
C VAL A 410 5.11 32.28 7.89
N LEU A 411 5.68 31.45 7.01
CA LEU A 411 5.83 31.53 5.53
C LEU A 411 6.92 30.51 5.12
N PHE A 412 6.86 29.77 4.02
CA PHE A 412 6.16 29.97 2.75
C PHE A 412 5.51 28.67 2.23
N ALA A 413 4.29 28.79 1.70
CA ALA A 413 3.71 27.83 0.77
C ALA A 413 2.65 28.54 -0.10
N PHE A 414 3.10 29.35 -1.06
CA PHE A 414 2.27 29.86 -2.16
C PHE A 414 3.17 30.41 -3.28
N LEU A 415 3.02 29.84 -4.48
CA LEU A 415 3.29 30.32 -5.85
C LEU A 415 3.50 29.04 -6.70
N SER A 416 2.78 28.74 -7.77
CA SER A 416 1.63 29.40 -8.41
C SER A 416 0.90 28.40 -9.31
N LEU A 417 -0.39 28.68 -9.59
CA LEU A 417 -1.15 28.35 -10.82
C LEU A 417 -0.99 26.95 -11.41
#